data_AF-A0A369MLS0-F1
#
_entry.id   AF-A0A369MLS0-F1
#
_cell.length_a   1.000
_cell.length_b   1.000
_cell.length_c   1.000
_cell.angle_alpha   90.00
_cell.angle_beta   90.00
_cell.angle_gamma   90.00
#
_symmetry.space_group_name_H-M   'P 1'
#
loop_
_entity.id
_entity.type
_entity.pdbx_description
1 polymer ?
#
loop_
_entity_poly.entity_id
_entity_poly.type
_entity_poly.pdbx_seq_one_letter_code
_entity_poly.pdbx_strand_id
1 'polypeptide(L)'
;MRNAARALVTLGFVGVCAAIFYLTAQGPTESVALSSRFDAFLKSVVAHTGSDGLLAQLVQQIPVRRIGHTGEFFAFGALASMLVIVWFSQRMSVGAMMLASLGACMAGSLFDQTHKLFVPVRHFDWKDLPFDAFGYLAAVVVVFAAYGMAKALARRREG
;
A
#
# COMPACT_ATOMS: atom_id res chain seq x y z
N MET A 1 -3.69 8.79 -26.34
CA MET A 1 -3.94 8.69 -24.89
C MET A 1 -3.35 7.44 -24.22
N ARG A 2 -3.46 6.24 -24.82
CA ARG A 2 -2.96 4.98 -24.21
C ARG A 2 -1.47 4.97 -23.84
N ASN A 3 -0.62 5.57 -24.66
CA ASN A 3 0.83 5.65 -24.38
C ASN A 3 1.15 6.62 -23.23
N ALA A 4 0.39 7.71 -23.10
CA ALA A 4 0.53 8.64 -21.98
C ALA A 4 0.10 7.98 -20.66
N ALA A 5 -1.02 7.24 -20.66
CA ALA A 5 -1.45 6.48 -19.48
C ALA A 5 -0.42 5.41 -19.07
N ARG A 6 0.18 4.70 -20.04
CA ARG A 6 1.31 3.78 -19.79
C ARG A 6 2.47 4.47 -19.11
N ALA A 7 2.92 5.59 -19.66
CA ALA A 7 4.03 6.34 -19.10
C ALA A 7 3.73 6.83 -17.67
N LEU A 8 2.55 7.42 -17.44
CA LEU A 8 2.16 7.94 -16.13
C LEU A 8 2.09 6.84 -15.07
N VAL A 9 1.45 5.71 -15.37
CA VAL A 9 1.34 4.60 -14.42
C VAL A 9 2.69 3.95 -14.16
N THR A 10 3.52 3.77 -15.19
CA THR A 10 4.89 3.25 -15.02
C THR A 10 5.74 4.19 -14.17
N LEU A 11 5.71 5.50 -14.44
CA LEU A 11 6.46 6.49 -13.65
C LEU A 11 5.97 6.54 -12.19
N GLY A 12 4.65 6.50 -11.98
CA GLY A 12 4.06 6.43 -10.64
C GLY A 12 4.50 5.17 -9.88
N PHE A 13 4.47 4.01 -10.54
CA PHE A 13 4.91 2.75 -9.95
C PHE A 13 6.40 2.78 -9.57
N VAL A 14 7.26 3.25 -10.48
CA VAL A 14 8.70 3.44 -10.20
C VAL A 14 8.91 4.41 -9.03
N GLY A 15 8.15 5.51 -8.99
CA GLY A 15 8.22 6.48 -7.90
C GLY A 15 7.85 5.87 -6.53
N VAL A 16 6.79 5.06 -6.47
CA VAL A 16 6.42 4.35 -5.23
C VAL A 16 7.46 3.32 -4.83
N CYS A 17 8.03 2.56 -5.77
CA CYS A 17 9.11 1.63 -5.48
C CYS A 17 10.33 2.35 -4.89
N ALA A 18 10.72 3.50 -5.49
CA ALA A 18 11.82 4.31 -5.00
C ALA A 18 11.53 4.91 -3.62
N ALA A 19 10.31 5.35 -3.36
CA ALA A 19 9.88 5.86 -2.06
C ALA A 19 9.97 4.76 -0.98
N ILE A 20 9.42 3.57 -1.22
CA ILE A 20 9.50 2.44 -0.28
C ILE A 20 10.96 2.05 -0.03
N PHE A 21 11.76 1.95 -1.09
CA PHE A 21 13.20 1.65 -0.97
C PHE A 21 13.92 2.68 -0.09
N TYR A 22 13.67 3.97 -0.31
CA TYR A 22 14.26 5.06 0.47
C TYR A 22 13.80 5.02 1.93
N LEU A 23 12.50 4.85 2.19
CA LEU A 23 11.94 4.73 3.55
C LEU A 23 12.47 3.51 4.30
N THR A 24 12.73 2.42 3.58
CA THR A 24 13.34 1.21 4.14
C THR A 24 14.82 1.40 4.43
N ALA A 25 15.54 2.20 3.62
CA ALA A 25 16.93 2.57 3.86
C ALA A 25 17.13 3.55 5.03
N GLN A 26 16.11 4.35 5.39
CA GLN A 26 16.19 5.23 6.56
C GLN A 26 16.35 4.42 7.85
N GLY A 27 17.29 4.83 8.71
CA GLY A 27 17.52 4.20 10.01
C GLY A 27 16.28 4.27 10.94
N PRO A 28 16.24 3.49 12.05
CA PRO A 28 15.10 3.46 12.97
C PRO A 28 14.75 4.81 13.60
N THR A 29 15.67 5.76 13.67
CA THR A 29 15.54 6.99 14.47
C THR A 29 14.62 8.04 13.85
N GLU A 30 14.55 8.16 12.52
CA GLU A 30 13.74 9.22 11.87
C GLU A 30 12.27 8.80 11.63
N SER A 31 12.02 7.54 11.24
CA SER A 31 10.63 7.05 11.06
C SER A 31 9.87 6.91 12.39
N VAL A 32 10.62 6.67 13.49
CA VAL A 32 10.08 6.67 14.86
C VAL A 32 9.72 8.08 15.29
N ALA A 33 10.46 9.11 14.90
CA ALA A 33 10.16 10.50 15.27
C ALA A 33 8.84 11.01 14.67
N LEU A 34 8.55 10.70 13.39
CA LEU A 34 7.28 11.09 12.78
C LEU A 34 6.08 10.32 13.36
N SER A 35 6.24 9.00 13.51
CA SER A 35 5.19 8.14 14.09
C SER A 35 4.89 8.50 15.56
N SER A 36 5.92 8.80 16.35
CA SER A 36 5.77 9.22 17.75
C SER A 36 5.14 10.60 17.90
N ARG A 37 5.42 11.54 16.99
CA ARG A 37 4.75 12.85 16.96
C ARG A 37 3.26 12.71 16.66
N PHE A 38 2.90 11.82 15.72
CA PHE A 38 1.50 11.55 15.39
C PHE A 38 0.77 10.84 16.53
N ASP A 39 1.43 9.87 17.18
CA ASP A 39 0.91 9.20 18.37
C ASP A 39 0.71 10.18 19.55
N ALA A 40 1.66 11.09 19.77
CA ALA A 40 1.54 12.15 20.76
C ALA A 40 0.39 13.13 20.46
N PHE A 41 0.16 13.44 19.18
CA PHE A 41 -0.98 14.26 18.76
C PHE A 41 -2.32 13.56 18.99
N LEU A 42 -2.45 12.28 18.63
CA LEU A 42 -3.68 11.52 18.89
C LEU A 42 -3.98 11.45 20.39
N LYS A 43 -2.95 11.23 21.21
CA LYS A 43 -3.07 11.25 22.67
C LYS A 43 -3.49 12.62 23.20
N SER A 44 -3.00 13.73 22.65
CA SER A 44 -3.36 15.07 23.10
C SER A 44 -4.80 15.46 22.74
N VAL A 45 -5.28 15.03 21.57
CA VAL A 45 -6.67 15.21 21.14
C VAL A 45 -7.61 14.44 22.06
N VAL A 46 -7.33 13.16 22.32
CA VAL A 46 -8.15 12.30 23.20
C VAL A 46 -8.18 12.81 24.64
N ALA A 47 -7.08 13.36 25.13
CA ALA A 47 -7.02 14.00 26.44
C ALA A 47 -7.87 15.30 26.50
N HIS A 48 -7.97 16.05 25.39
CA HIS A 48 -8.82 17.25 25.30
C HIS A 48 -10.30 16.94 25.13
N THR A 49 -10.67 15.79 24.59
CA THR A 49 -12.08 15.39 24.42
C THR A 49 -12.73 14.91 25.72
N GLY A 50 -11.99 14.81 26.82
CA GLY A 50 -12.51 14.34 28.12
C GLY A 50 -12.95 12.88 28.11
N SER A 51 -12.49 12.10 27.13
CA SER A 51 -13.01 10.75 26.89
C SER A 51 -12.45 9.72 27.89
N ASP A 52 -13.38 9.13 28.65
CA ASP A 52 -13.14 8.09 29.66
C ASP A 52 -12.29 6.93 29.13
N GLY A 53 -11.60 6.25 30.06
CA GLY A 53 -10.44 5.37 29.84
C GLY A 53 -10.51 4.32 28.73
N LEU A 54 -11.69 4.01 28.19
CA LEU A 54 -11.88 3.13 27.03
C LEU A 54 -11.32 3.74 25.73
N LEU A 55 -11.60 5.02 25.44
CA LEU A 55 -11.10 5.67 24.22
C LEU A 55 -9.58 5.89 24.30
N ALA A 56 -9.07 6.22 25.49
CA ALA A 56 -7.64 6.29 25.75
C ALA A 56 -6.94 4.93 25.57
N GLN A 57 -7.53 3.84 26.06
CA GLN A 57 -7.02 2.48 25.85
C GLN A 57 -7.07 2.04 24.38
N LEU A 58 -8.16 2.35 23.67
CA LEU A 58 -8.28 2.04 22.24
C LEU A 58 -7.21 2.78 21.42
N VAL A 59 -6.98 4.05 21.70
CA VAL A 59 -5.97 4.86 21.01
C VAL A 59 -4.55 4.37 21.28
N GLN A 60 -4.26 3.92 22.52
CA GLN A 60 -2.97 3.29 22.84
C GLN A 60 -2.72 1.98 22.09
N GLN A 61 -3.77 1.29 21.65
CA GLN A 61 -3.66 0.05 20.88
C GLN A 61 -3.63 0.27 19.37
N ILE A 62 -3.83 1.50 18.87
CA ILE A 62 -3.75 1.79 17.45
C ILE A 62 -2.28 1.65 17.03
N PRO A 63 -1.92 0.67 16.18
CA PRO A 63 -0.56 0.54 15.71
C PRO A 63 -0.37 1.56 14.58
N VAL A 64 -0.25 2.85 14.91
CA VAL A 64 -0.17 3.99 13.96
C VAL A 64 0.85 3.72 12.85
N ARG A 65 2.00 3.16 13.22
CA ARG A 65 3.06 2.77 12.28
C ARG A 65 2.62 1.65 11.31
N ARG A 66 1.85 0.66 11.78
CA ARG A 66 1.33 -0.44 10.94
C ARG A 66 0.18 0.00 10.04
N ILE A 67 -0.63 0.96 10.50
CA ILE A 67 -1.67 1.59 9.67
C ILE A 67 -1.03 2.41 8.55
N GLY A 68 0.05 3.16 8.85
CA GLY A 68 0.85 3.85 7.83
C GLY A 68 1.40 2.89 6.77
N HIS A 69 2.01 1.78 7.20
CA HIS A 69 2.47 0.74 6.28
C HIS A 69 1.34 0.15 5.44
N THR A 70 0.16 -0.06 6.02
CA THR A 70 -1.02 -0.52 5.25
C THR A 70 -1.35 0.44 4.10
N GLY A 71 -1.22 1.75 4.31
CA GLY A 71 -1.41 2.77 3.27
C GLY A 71 -0.34 2.75 2.17
N GLU A 72 0.93 2.58 2.54
CA GLU A 72 2.05 2.45 1.60
C GLU A 72 1.88 1.23 0.68
N PHE A 73 1.54 0.09 1.28
CA PHE A 73 1.33 -1.16 0.54
C PHE A 73 0.03 -1.15 -0.26
N PHE A 74 -1.00 -0.45 0.19
CA PHE A 74 -2.17 -0.16 -0.64
C PHE A 74 -1.80 0.63 -1.90
N ALA A 75 -1.01 1.72 -1.75
CA ALA A 75 -0.57 2.53 -2.89
C ALA A 75 0.27 1.71 -3.88
N PHE A 76 1.19 0.88 -3.38
CA PHE A 76 1.96 -0.07 -4.18
C PHE A 76 1.05 -1.05 -4.92
N GLY A 77 0.13 -1.70 -4.21
CA GLY A 77 -0.78 -2.67 -4.81
C GLY A 77 -1.71 -2.05 -5.86
N ALA A 78 -2.12 -0.80 -5.65
CA ALA A 78 -2.97 -0.08 -6.59
C ALA A 78 -2.21 0.23 -7.88
N LEU A 79 -0.98 0.75 -7.77
CA LEU A 79 -0.14 1.05 -8.93
C LEU A 79 0.32 -0.22 -9.65
N ALA A 80 0.63 -1.29 -8.93
CA ALA A 80 0.93 -2.60 -9.52
C ALA A 80 -0.28 -3.11 -10.34
N SER A 81 -1.48 -3.02 -9.78
CA SER A 81 -2.72 -3.43 -10.46
C SER A 81 -3.00 -2.58 -11.71
N MET A 82 -2.83 -1.26 -11.60
CA MET A 82 -2.96 -0.35 -12.74
C MET A 82 -1.92 -0.63 -13.82
N LEU A 83 -0.69 -0.94 -13.45
CA LEU A 83 0.39 -1.30 -14.38
C LEU A 83 0.00 -2.56 -15.16
N VAL A 84 -0.49 -3.58 -14.45
CA VAL A 84 -0.96 -4.82 -15.07
C VAL A 84 -2.10 -4.54 -16.05
N ILE A 85 -3.10 -3.74 -15.66
CA ILE A 85 -4.23 -3.39 -16.53
C ILE A 85 -3.74 -2.68 -17.79
N VAL A 86 -2.93 -1.62 -17.65
CA VAL A 86 -2.54 -0.76 -18.76
C VAL A 86 -1.63 -1.45 -19.77
N TRP A 87 -0.86 -2.44 -19.33
CA TRP A 87 0.04 -3.23 -20.18
C TRP A 87 -0.59 -4.53 -20.71
N PHE A 88 -1.46 -5.19 -19.94
CA PHE A 88 -1.88 -6.57 -20.21
C PHE A 88 -3.40 -6.78 -20.36
N SER A 89 -4.25 -5.75 -20.23
CA SER A 89 -5.71 -5.92 -20.33
C SER A 89 -6.23 -6.46 -21.67
N GLN A 90 -5.41 -6.37 -22.72
CA GLN A 90 -5.75 -6.88 -24.06
C GLN A 90 -5.32 -8.35 -24.26
N ARG A 91 -4.50 -8.89 -23.35
CA ARG A 91 -3.86 -10.21 -23.48
C ARG A 91 -4.24 -11.18 -22.37
N MET A 92 -4.78 -10.68 -21.26
CA MET A 92 -5.06 -11.46 -20.07
C MET A 92 -6.52 -11.33 -19.62
N SER A 93 -7.05 -12.41 -19.04
CA SER A 93 -8.33 -12.35 -18.34
C SER A 93 -8.21 -11.52 -17.06
N VAL A 94 -9.34 -11.04 -16.54
CA VAL A 94 -9.38 -10.27 -15.28
C VAL A 94 -8.76 -11.07 -14.12
N GLY A 95 -9.12 -12.35 -14.00
CA GLY A 95 -8.55 -13.23 -12.96
C GLY A 95 -7.03 -13.38 -13.08
N ALA A 96 -6.51 -13.56 -14.31
CA ALA A 96 -5.06 -13.65 -14.53
C ALA A 96 -4.35 -12.33 -14.19
N MET A 97 -4.96 -11.19 -14.49
CA MET A 97 -4.42 -9.88 -14.10
C MET A 97 -4.42 -9.67 -12.58
N MET A 98 -5.48 -10.10 -11.88
CA MET A 98 -5.52 -10.05 -10.41
C MET A 98 -4.39 -10.89 -9.80
N LEU A 99 -4.20 -12.11 -10.31
CA LEU A 99 -3.09 -12.99 -9.87
C LEU A 99 -1.71 -12.38 -10.16
N ALA A 100 -1.51 -11.80 -11.34
CA ALA A 100 -0.26 -11.11 -11.67
C ALA A 100 0.00 -9.91 -10.75
N SER A 101 -1.05 -9.18 -10.39
CA SER A 101 -0.95 -8.03 -9.47
C SER A 101 -0.59 -8.49 -8.06
N LEU A 102 -1.22 -9.56 -7.56
CA LEU A 102 -0.88 -10.17 -6.27
C LEU A 102 0.53 -10.74 -6.26
N GLY A 103 0.97 -11.37 -7.36
CA GLY A 103 2.34 -11.85 -7.51
C GLY A 103 3.37 -10.72 -7.46
N ALA A 104 3.09 -9.60 -8.14
CA ALA A 104 3.94 -8.42 -8.07
C ALA A 104 4.00 -7.81 -6.65
N CYS A 105 2.87 -7.78 -5.94
CA CYS A 105 2.80 -7.34 -4.54
C CYS A 105 3.62 -8.25 -3.61
N MET A 106 3.47 -9.56 -3.76
CA MET A 106 4.23 -10.55 -2.99
C MET A 106 5.73 -10.42 -3.25
N ALA A 107 6.14 -10.28 -4.51
CA ALA A 107 7.54 -10.04 -4.86
C ALA A 107 8.07 -8.73 -4.25
N GLY A 108 7.26 -7.67 -4.27
CA GLY A 108 7.58 -6.38 -3.65
C GLY A 108 7.80 -6.49 -2.13
N SER A 109 6.90 -7.16 -1.41
CA SER A 109 7.04 -7.35 0.06
C SER A 109 8.24 -8.23 0.41
N LEU A 110 8.47 -9.31 -0.33
CA LEU A 110 9.67 -10.14 -0.14
C LEU A 110 10.96 -9.36 -0.41
N PHE A 111 10.98 -8.53 -1.46
CA PHE A 111 12.12 -7.67 -1.75
C PHE A 111 12.35 -6.63 -0.64
N ASP A 112 11.30 -5.95 -0.16
CA ASP A 112 11.40 -4.98 0.93
C ASP A 112 11.95 -5.62 2.22
N GLN A 113 11.45 -6.80 2.58
CA GLN A 113 11.89 -7.49 3.78
C GLN A 113 13.29 -8.08 3.65
N THR A 114 13.66 -8.54 2.45
CA THR A 114 15.04 -8.96 2.16
C THR A 114 15.98 -7.75 2.22
N HIS A 115 15.59 -6.60 1.68
CA HIS A 115 16.35 -5.37 1.76
C HIS A 115 16.54 -4.90 3.21
N LYS A 116 15.51 -5.03 4.06
CA LYS A 116 15.60 -4.76 5.51
C LYS A 116 16.71 -5.56 6.21
N LEU A 117 17.04 -6.77 5.76
CA LEU A 117 18.13 -7.58 6.33
C LEU A 117 19.52 -7.00 6.11
N PHE A 118 19.70 -6.19 5.06
CA PHE A 118 20.97 -5.55 4.74
C PHE A 118 21.17 -4.20 5.45
N VAL A 119 20.14 -3.69 6.14
CA VAL A 119 20.20 -2.45 6.91
C VAL A 119 20.64 -2.76 8.35
N PRO A 120 21.74 -2.17 8.85
CA PRO A 120 22.20 -2.40 10.22
C PRO A 120 21.10 -2.11 11.25
N VAL A 121 20.96 -2.98 12.27
CA VAL A 121 19.97 -2.86 13.36
C VAL A 121 18.51 -3.14 12.94
N ARG A 122 18.25 -3.55 11.69
CA ARG A 122 16.91 -4.03 11.28
C ARG A 122 16.90 -5.56 11.12
N HIS A 123 15.78 -6.15 11.52
CA HIS A 123 15.52 -7.59 11.39
C HIS A 123 14.29 -7.80 10.51
N PHE A 124 14.18 -9.01 9.97
CA PHE A 124 12.98 -9.45 9.29
C PHE A 124 11.79 -9.44 10.27
N ASP A 125 10.78 -8.59 10.02
CA ASP A 125 9.59 -8.51 10.85
C ASP A 125 8.42 -9.25 10.22
N TRP A 126 8.25 -10.51 10.61
CA TRP A 126 7.18 -11.37 10.11
C TRP A 126 5.77 -10.83 10.44
N LYS A 127 5.66 -9.94 11.44
CA LYS A 127 4.38 -9.39 11.89
C LYS A 127 3.87 -8.27 10.98
N ASP A 128 4.71 -7.75 10.08
CA ASP A 128 4.30 -6.75 9.11
C ASP A 128 3.65 -7.39 7.87
N LEU A 129 4.02 -8.64 7.49
CA LEU A 129 3.44 -9.34 6.32
C LEU A 129 1.90 -9.34 6.26
N PRO A 130 1.16 -9.59 7.36
CA PRO A 130 -0.31 -9.60 7.31
C PRO A 130 -0.89 -8.23 6.99
N PHE A 131 -0.26 -7.14 7.45
CA PHE A 131 -0.69 -5.78 7.16
C PHE A 131 -0.36 -5.39 5.72
N ASP A 132 0.81 -5.78 5.22
CA ASP A 132 1.19 -5.63 3.81
C ASP A 132 0.17 -6.36 2.91
N ALA A 133 -0.10 -7.63 3.22
CA ALA A 133 -1.06 -8.47 2.51
C ALA A 133 -2.47 -7.86 2.51
N PHE A 134 -2.91 -7.31 3.65
CA PHE A 134 -4.19 -6.62 3.73
C PHE A 134 -4.24 -5.38 2.82
N GLY A 135 -3.20 -4.54 2.85
CA GLY A 135 -3.08 -3.38 1.97
C GLY A 135 -3.12 -3.77 0.48
N TYR A 136 -2.38 -4.81 0.09
CA TYR A 136 -2.37 -5.32 -1.29
C TYR A 136 -3.72 -5.89 -1.72
N LEU A 137 -4.34 -6.73 -0.89
CA LEU A 137 -5.64 -7.34 -1.19
C LEU A 137 -6.71 -6.27 -1.37
N ALA A 138 -6.77 -5.30 -0.45
CA ALA A 138 -7.68 -4.17 -0.55
C ALA A 138 -7.46 -3.38 -1.85
N ALA A 139 -6.21 -3.09 -2.20
CA ALA A 139 -5.89 -2.37 -3.42
C ALA A 139 -6.29 -3.12 -4.70
N VAL A 140 -5.97 -4.42 -4.79
CA VAL A 140 -6.33 -5.26 -5.93
C VAL A 140 -7.85 -5.31 -6.07
N VAL A 141 -8.59 -5.56 -4.99
CA VAL A 141 -10.06 -5.60 -5.03
C VAL A 141 -10.63 -4.26 -5.53
N VAL A 142 -10.20 -3.14 -4.96
CA VAL A 142 -10.70 -1.80 -5.32
C VAL A 142 -10.40 -1.48 -6.79
N VAL A 143 -9.16 -1.68 -7.25
CA VAL A 143 -8.76 -1.35 -8.62
C VAL A 143 -9.49 -2.23 -9.64
N PHE A 144 -9.58 -3.54 -9.41
CA PHE A 144 -10.26 -4.42 -10.35
C PHE A 144 -11.79 -4.29 -10.33
N ALA A 145 -12.39 -3.93 -9.19
CA ALA A 145 -13.80 -3.56 -9.14
C ALA A 145 -14.07 -2.30 -9.97
N ALA A 146 -13.25 -1.25 -9.82
CA ALA A 146 -13.36 -0.03 -10.60
C ALA A 146 -13.15 -0.29 -12.11
N TYR A 147 -12.16 -1.12 -12.46
CA TYR A 147 -11.89 -1.52 -13.84
C TYR A 147 -13.08 -2.30 -14.44
N GLY A 148 -13.63 -3.26 -13.70
CA GLY A 148 -14.80 -4.03 -14.09
C GLY A 148 -16.03 -3.15 -14.33
N MET A 149 -16.29 -2.21 -13.41
CA MET A 149 -17.37 -1.24 -13.54
C MET A 149 -17.18 -0.34 -14.77
N ALA A 150 -15.99 0.22 -14.97
CA ALA A 150 -15.69 1.05 -16.13
C ALA A 150 -15.90 0.29 -17.45
N LYS A 151 -15.48 -0.97 -17.51
CA LYS A 151 -15.69 -1.83 -18.68
C LYS A 151 -17.17 -2.15 -18.91
N ALA A 152 -17.94 -2.39 -17.85
CA ALA A 152 -19.38 -2.64 -17.94
C ALA A 152 -20.13 -1.38 -18.44
N LEU A 153 -19.77 -0.20 -17.93
CA LEU A 153 -20.35 1.07 -18.37
C LEU A 153 -20.01 1.39 -19.83
N ALA A 154 -18.77 1.12 -20.26
CA ALA A 154 -18.39 1.31 -21.67
C ALA A 154 -19.22 0.44 -22.61
N ARG A 155 -19.42 -0.84 -22.28
CA ARG A 155 -20.25 -1.77 -23.07
C ARG A 155 -21.71 -1.32 -23.17
N ARG A 156 -22.26 -0.72 -22.10
CA ARG A 156 -23.64 -0.18 -22.09
C ARG A 156 -23.82 1.08 -22.95
N ARG A 157 -22.73 1.78 -23.29
CA ARG A 157 -22.77 2.96 -24.16
C ARG A 157 -22.65 2.61 -25.65
N GLU A 158 -22.16 1.41 -25.94
CA GLU A 158 -21.91 0.91 -27.30
C GLU A 158 -23.06 0.06 -27.86
N GLY A 159 -24.03 -0.33 -27.02
CA GLY A 159 -25.24 -1.06 -27.41
C GLY A 159 -26.49 -0.24 -27.17
#